data_AF-A0A6G6X6Z0-F1
#
_entry.id   AF-A0A6G6X6Z0-F1
#
_cell.length_a   1.000
_cell.length_b   1.000
_cell.length_c   1.000
_cell.angle_alpha   90.00
_cell.angle_beta   90.00
_cell.angle_gamma   90.00
#
_symmetry.space_group_name_H-M   'P 1'
#
loop_
_entity.id
_entity.type
_entity.pdbx_description
1 polymer ?
#
loop_
_entity_poly.entity_id
_entity_poly.type
_entity_poly.pdbx_seq_one_letter_code
_entity_poly.pdbx_strand_id
1 'polypeptide(L)'
;MSATLSTFLAAFLKIGWVALIFNEVRGVILAVPVMYGMYQAGGSWMAIWLGFCSLAGIALSVVVPLFAARKLERFAKARLVPATN
;
A
#
# COMPACT_ATOMS: atom_id res chain seq x y z
N MET A 1 27.17 -17.69 -11.80
CA MET A 1 25.96 -16.95 -12.25
C MET A 1 24.83 -16.86 -11.22
N SER A 2 24.92 -17.52 -10.04
CA SER A 2 23.89 -17.40 -8.98
C SER A 2 24.02 -16.10 -8.16
N ALA A 3 25.26 -15.70 -7.83
CA ALA A 3 25.51 -14.51 -7.02
C ALA A 3 25.01 -13.21 -7.69
N THR A 4 25.35 -12.97 -8.95
CA THR A 4 24.92 -11.77 -9.68
C THR A 4 23.40 -11.70 -9.80
N LEU A 5 22.74 -12.82 -10.11
CA LEU A 5 21.27 -12.91 -10.18
C LEU A 5 20.63 -12.58 -8.83
N SER A 6 21.16 -13.14 -7.74
CA SER A 6 20.67 -12.89 -6.38
C SER A 6 20.81 -11.42 -5.95
N THR A 7 21.91 -10.76 -6.33
CA THR A 7 22.12 -9.33 -6.04
C THR A 7 21.15 -8.45 -6.82
N PHE A 8 20.91 -8.76 -8.10
CA PHE A 8 19.94 -8.04 -8.93
C PHE A 8 18.50 -8.19 -8.43
N LEU A 9 18.08 -9.41 -8.06
CA LEU A 9 16.78 -9.68 -7.47
C LEU A 9 16.59 -8.94 -6.13
N ALA A 10 17.60 -8.95 -5.27
CA ALA A 10 17.55 -8.23 -4.00
C ALA A 10 17.42 -6.70 -4.20
N ALA A 11 18.11 -6.15 -5.20
CA ALA A 11 17.99 -4.73 -5.54
C ALA A 11 16.60 -4.40 -6.11
N PHE A 12 16.08 -5.22 -7.03
CA PHE A 12 14.74 -5.03 -7.61
C PHE A 12 13.64 -5.12 -6.57
N LEU A 13 13.73 -6.06 -5.63
CA LEU A 13 12.78 -6.18 -4.52
C LEU A 13 12.80 -4.94 -3.62
N LYS A 14 13.99 -4.42 -3.28
CA LYS A 14 14.11 -3.18 -2.50
C LYS A 14 13.52 -1.97 -3.21
N ILE A 15 13.79 -1.82 -4.51
CA ILE A 15 13.23 -0.74 -5.32
C ILE A 15 11.72 -0.88 -5.45
N GLY A 16 11.22 -2.10 -5.66
CA GLY A 16 9.78 -2.40 -5.71
C GLY A 16 9.07 -2.06 -4.40
N TRP A 17 9.69 -2.35 -3.26
CA TRP A 17 9.18 -1.95 -1.94
C TRP A 17 9.10 -0.43 -1.78
N VAL A 18 10.15 0.28 -2.18
CA VAL A 18 10.17 1.76 -2.13
C VAL A 18 9.11 2.34 -3.07
N ALA A 19 8.98 1.81 -4.28
CA ALA A 19 7.97 2.24 -5.25
C ALA A 19 6.54 2.02 -4.73
N LEU A 20 6.31 0.91 -4.02
CA LEU A 20 5.02 0.61 -3.40
C LEU A 20 4.69 1.65 -2.31
N ILE A 21 5.66 1.98 -1.44
CA ILE A 21 5.49 3.02 -0.41
C ILE A 21 5.18 4.39 -1.05
N PHE A 22 5.92 4.81 -2.08
CA PHE A 22 5.68 6.08 -2.76
C PHE A 22 4.29 6.13 -3.42
N ASN A 23 3.81 5.01 -3.95
CA ASN A 23 2.47 4.93 -4.52
C ASN A 23 1.38 5.11 -3.45
N GLU A 24 1.57 4.58 -2.23
CA GLU A 24 0.64 4.81 -1.11
C GLU A 24 0.68 6.26 -0.60
N VAL A 25 1.87 6.88 -0.51
CA VAL A 25 2.03 8.29 -0.14
C VAL A 25 1.29 9.21 -1.11
N ARG A 26 1.35 8.92 -2.42
CA ARG A 26 0.55 9.62 -3.43
C ARG A 26 -0.95 9.48 -3.15
N GLY A 27 -1.41 8.29 -2.77
CA GLY A 27 -2.81 8.04 -2.39
C GLY A 27 -3.25 8.92 -1.22
N VAL A 28 -2.43 9.06 -0.19
CA VAL A 28 -2.69 9.94 0.97
C VAL A 28 -2.70 11.42 0.56
N ILE A 29 -1.80 11.86 -0.30
CA ILE A 29 -1.78 13.25 -0.81
C ILE A 29 -3.05 13.54 -1.61
N LEU A 30 -3.56 12.57 -2.38
CA LEU A 30 -4.80 12.70 -3.13
C LEU A 30 -6.05 12.78 -2.22
N ALA A 31 -5.95 12.46 -0.93
CA ALA A 31 -7.04 12.67 0.03
C ALA A 31 -7.22 14.15 0.41
N VAL A 32 -6.16 14.98 0.29
CA VAL A 32 -6.19 16.41 0.64
C VAL A 32 -7.24 17.21 -0.15
N PRO A 33 -7.31 17.13 -1.49
CA PRO A 33 -8.35 17.84 -2.25
C PRO A 33 -9.77 17.33 -1.95
N VAL A 34 -9.94 16.06 -1.58
CA VAL A 34 -11.23 15.52 -1.14
C VAL A 34 -11.67 16.20 0.16
N MET A 35 -10.79 16.25 1.16
CA MET A 35 -11.04 16.96 2.42
C MET A 35 -11.34 18.44 2.20
N TYR A 36 -10.61 19.09 1.29
CA TYR A 36 -10.86 20.48 0.94
C TYR A 36 -12.21 20.69 0.25
N GLY A 37 -12.60 19.79 -0.66
CA GLY A 37 -13.91 19.79 -1.29
C GLY A 37 -15.05 19.63 -0.30
N MET A 38 -14.89 18.76 0.71
CA MET A 38 -15.86 18.62 1.80
C MET A 38 -15.99 19.89 2.64
N TYR A 39 -14.86 20.54 2.96
CA TYR A 39 -14.84 21.79 3.71
C TYR A 39 -15.61 22.90 2.97
N GLN A 40 -15.38 23.02 1.66
CA GLN A 40 -16.11 23.99 0.82
C GLN A 40 -17.59 23.65 0.63
N ALA A 41 -17.97 22.37 0.70
CA ALA A 41 -19.36 21.93 0.56
C ALA A 41 -20.25 22.24 1.79
N GLY A 42 -19.73 22.94 2.81
CA GLY A 42 -20.52 23.52 3.90
C GLY A 42 -21.10 22.51 4.89
N GLY A 43 -20.54 21.30 4.97
CA GLY A 43 -20.93 20.32 6.00
C GLY A 43 -22.27 19.64 5.78
N SER A 44 -22.79 19.60 4.54
CA SER A 44 -23.97 18.78 4.23
C SER A 44 -23.71 17.31 4.59
N TRP A 45 -24.73 16.61 5.09
CA TRP A 45 -24.64 15.18 5.41
C TRP A 45 -24.12 14.34 4.24
N MET A 46 -24.47 14.72 3.01
CA MET A 46 -23.98 14.10 1.78
C MET A 46 -22.47 14.32 1.59
N ALA A 47 -21.95 15.52 1.86
CA ALA A 47 -20.52 15.82 1.75
C ALA A 47 -19.69 15.07 2.78
N ILE A 48 -20.18 14.94 4.02
CA ILE A 48 -19.52 14.15 5.08
C ILE A 48 -19.49 12.67 4.69
N TRP A 49 -20.61 12.15 4.17
CA TRP A 49 -20.71 10.76 3.73
C TRP A 49 -19.81 10.43 2.53
N LEU A 50 -19.82 11.27 1.48
CA LEU A 50 -18.94 11.13 0.32
C LEU A 50 -17.46 11.23 0.69
N GLY A 51 -17.15 12.16 1.59
CA GLY A 51 -15.84 12.30 2.19
C GLY A 51 -15.36 11.05 2.89
N PHE A 52 -16.19 10.50 3.76
CA PHE A 52 -15.89 9.26 4.47
C PHE A 52 -15.69 8.09 3.50
N CYS A 53 -16.58 7.90 2.52
CA CYS A 53 -16.44 6.83 1.53
C CYS A 53 -15.16 6.96 0.70
N SER A 54 -14.78 8.19 0.32
CA SER A 54 -13.55 8.45 -0.44
C SER A 54 -12.29 8.23 0.40
N LEU A 55 -12.26 8.73 1.64
CA LEU A 55 -11.16 8.51 2.59
C LEU A 55 -11.02 7.04 2.97
N ALA A 56 -12.13 6.33 3.16
CA ALA A 56 -12.13 4.90 3.43
C ALA A 56 -11.59 4.10 2.24
N GLY A 57 -11.93 4.50 1.00
CA GLY A 57 -11.36 3.90 -0.21
C GLY A 57 -9.84 4.09 -0.32
N ILE A 58 -9.35 5.29 0.02
CA ILE A 58 -7.91 5.59 0.07
C ILE A 58 -7.23 4.82 1.22
N ALA A 59 -7.85 4.75 2.39
CA ALA A 59 -7.32 3.99 3.52
C ALA A 59 -7.26 2.49 3.22
N LEU A 60 -8.28 1.94 2.55
CA LEU A 60 -8.28 0.55 2.09
C LEU A 60 -7.21 0.28 1.03
N SER A 61 -6.97 1.22 0.11
CA SER A 61 -5.86 1.17 -0.84
C SER A 61 -4.51 0.98 -0.15
N VAL A 62 -4.31 1.57 1.04
CA VAL A 62 -3.05 1.45 1.80
C VAL A 62 -3.01 0.19 2.67
N VAL A 63 -4.13 -0.15 3.32
CA VAL A 63 -4.19 -1.27 4.27
C VAL A 63 -4.17 -2.63 3.57
N VAL A 64 -4.84 -2.75 2.41
CA VAL A 64 -4.96 -4.02 1.67
C VAL A 64 -3.60 -4.56 1.18
N PRO A 65 -2.72 -3.76 0.54
CA PRO A 65 -1.39 -4.21 0.14
C PRO A 65 -0.52 -4.62 1.32
N LEU A 66 -0.61 -3.91 2.45
CA LEU A 66 0.08 -4.26 3.69
C LEU A 66 -0.36 -5.63 4.24
N PHE A 67 -1.66 -5.90 4.21
CA PHE A 67 -2.21 -7.20 4.59
C PHE A 67 -1.83 -8.30 3.59
N ALA A 68 -1.87 -8.01 2.29
CA ALA A 68 -1.46 -8.92 1.24
C ALA A 68 0.02 -9.28 1.36
N ALA A 69 0.90 -8.29 1.56
CA ALA A 69 2.33 -8.50 1.78
C ALA A 69 2.59 -9.37 3.02
N ARG A 70 1.92 -9.10 4.14
CA ARG A 70 2.02 -9.94 5.36
C ARG A 70 1.53 -11.37 5.12
N LYS A 71 0.45 -11.57 4.36
CA LYS A 71 -0.06 -12.90 4.01
C LYS A 71 0.91 -13.65 3.11
N LEU A 72 1.51 -12.95 2.15
CA LEU A 72 2.50 -13.50 1.22
C LEU A 72 3.81 -13.86 1.93
N GLU A 73 4.26 -13.04 2.89
CA GLU A 73 5.40 -13.36 3.76
C GLU A 73 5.15 -14.62 4.60
N ARG A 74 3.95 -14.76 5.21
CA ARG A 74 3.58 -15.99 5.94
C ARG A 74 3.54 -17.21 5.02
N PHE A 75 2.98 -17.06 3.82
CA PHE A 75 2.91 -18.15 2.85
C PHE A 75 4.32 -18.56 2.38
N ALA A 76 5.19 -17.58 2.10
CA ALA A 76 6.58 -17.81 1.76
C ALA A 76 7.32 -18.51 2.91
N LYS A 77 7.19 -18.06 4.16
CA LYS A 77 7.79 -18.75 5.31
C LYS A 77 7.25 -20.19 5.49
N ALA A 78 5.97 -20.42 5.22
CA ALA A 78 5.36 -21.75 5.38
C ALA A 78 5.74 -22.75 4.25
N ARG A 79 6.14 -22.27 3.07
CA ARG A 79 6.39 -23.11 1.88
C ARG A 79 7.81 -23.04 1.32
N LEU A 80 8.55 -21.97 1.60
CA LEU A 80 9.89 -21.67 1.08
C LEU A 80 10.97 -21.63 2.19
N VAL A 81 10.67 -22.05 3.42
CA VAL A 81 11.75 -22.46 4.34
C VAL A 81 12.17 -23.86 3.89
N PRO A 82 13.30 -24.02 3.17
CA PRO A 82 13.89 -25.34 3.02
C PRO A 82 14.26 -25.83 4.41
N ALA A 83 13.94 -27.09 4.70
CA ALA A 83 14.67 -27.86 5.68
C ALA A 83 16.16 -27.75 5.35
N THR A 84 16.85 -26.82 6.01
CA THR A 84 18.29 -26.69 5.94
C THR A 84 18.78 -26.68 7.39
N ASN A 85 19.19 -27.90 7.76
CA ASN A 85 19.78 -28.39 9.00
C ASN A 85 18.80 -28.60 10.17
#